data_AF-A0A2V5GVI5-F1
#
_entry.id   AF-A0A2V5GVI5-F1
#
_cell.length_a   1.000
_cell.length_b   1.000
_cell.length_c   1.000
_cell.angle_alpha   90.00
_cell.angle_beta   90.00
_cell.angle_gamma   90.00
#
_symmetry.space_group_name_H-M   'P 1'
#
loop_
_entity.id
_entity.type
_entity.pdbx_description
1 polymer ?
#
loop_
_entity_poly.entity_id
_entity_poly.type
_entity_poly.pdbx_seq_one_letter_code
_entity_poly.pdbx_strand_id
1 'polypeptide(L)'
;RCCVCLRPFHSTKPIKLECDYLYCVKCLKSSLIRVTQDPSLFPPTCCKTVIPLRLAKEHMAEKELYEYGKAKLEFLTTSWTRCSKMTCRVPIPPNRVTAYHARCLCCGTFTCVWCKAASPLRNEYDKKPALSKLPCSEINLGWQQCSDCKALVERTSGCSSTMCSRTRFCNDCGRRRSICRCGM
;
A
#
# COMPACT_ATOMS: atom_id res chain seq x y z
N ARG A 1 22.72 -22.96 4.28
CA ARG A 1 23.38 -21.81 3.60
C ARG A 1 22.32 -20.76 3.29
N CYS A 2 22.70 -19.49 3.18
CA CYS A 2 21.78 -18.43 2.77
C CYS A 2 21.37 -18.63 1.30
N CYS A 3 20.08 -18.54 0.98
CA CYS A 3 19.59 -18.71 -0.40
C CYS A 3 20.00 -17.58 -1.35
N VAL A 4 20.39 -16.41 -0.83
CA VAL A 4 20.79 -15.24 -1.63
C VAL A 4 22.29 -15.21 -1.86
N CYS A 5 23.10 -15.24 -0.79
CA CYS A 5 24.56 -15.11 -0.91
C CYS A 5 25.31 -16.44 -0.90
N LEU A 6 24.60 -17.57 -0.75
CA LEU A 6 25.14 -18.94 -0.70
C LEU A 6 26.18 -19.21 0.41
N ARG A 7 26.44 -18.23 1.29
CA ARG A 7 27.36 -18.37 2.42
C ARG A 7 26.80 -19.29 3.52
N PRO A 8 27.65 -20.05 4.22
CA PRO A 8 27.23 -20.81 5.40
C PRO A 8 26.82 -19.88 6.56
N PHE A 9 25.99 -20.40 7.46
CA PHE A 9 25.62 -19.70 8.69
C PHE A 9 26.67 -20.04 9.74
N HIS A 10 27.43 -19.04 10.19
CA HIS A 10 28.51 -19.28 11.15
C HIS A 10 28.01 -19.23 12.60
N SER A 11 27.42 -18.11 13.03
CA SER A 11 27.02 -17.88 14.42
C SER A 11 25.62 -17.30 14.60
N THR A 12 25.03 -16.74 13.54
CA THR A 12 23.69 -16.17 13.57
C THR A 12 22.67 -17.20 13.10
N LYS A 13 21.61 -17.39 13.90
CA LYS A 13 20.50 -18.27 13.54
C LYS A 13 19.89 -17.77 12.22
N PRO A 14 19.73 -18.64 11.20
CA PRO A 14 19.12 -18.23 9.95
C PRO A 14 17.65 -17.89 10.14
N ILE A 15 17.16 -16.97 9.32
CA ILE A 15 15.75 -16.59 9.30
C ILE A 15 15.07 -17.44 8.24
N LYS A 16 14.12 -18.27 8.67
CA LYS A 16 13.31 -19.11 7.78
C LYS A 16 12.06 -18.34 7.36
N LEU A 17 11.83 -18.24 6.05
CA LEU A 17 10.61 -17.66 5.49
C LEU A 17 9.50 -18.71 5.37
N GLU A 18 8.28 -18.25 5.08
CA GLU A 18 7.11 -19.11 4.83
C GLU A 18 7.29 -20.03 3.61
N CYS A 19 8.08 -19.61 2.62
CA CYS A 19 8.47 -20.42 1.46
C CYS A 19 9.63 -21.39 1.74
N ASP A 20 9.94 -21.65 3.01
CA ASP A 20 11.01 -22.54 3.51
C ASP A 20 12.46 -22.11 3.21
N TYR A 21 12.69 -21.06 2.43
CA TYR A 21 14.03 -20.53 2.17
C TYR A 21 14.65 -19.88 3.41
N LEU A 22 15.96 -20.11 3.57
CA LEU A 22 16.76 -19.59 4.67
C LEU A 22 17.56 -18.35 4.24
N TYR A 23 17.47 -17.30 5.03
CA TYR A 23 18.20 -16.04 4.82
C TYR A 23 19.18 -15.79 5.97
N CYS A 24 20.33 -15.20 5.64
CA CYS A 24 21.11 -14.49 6.65
C CYS A 24 20.52 -13.07 6.85
N VAL A 25 20.74 -12.49 8.03
CA VAL A 25 20.22 -11.16 8.40
C VAL A 25 20.57 -10.10 7.34
N LYS A 26 21.82 -10.09 6.88
CA LYS A 26 22.30 -9.13 5.87
C LYS A 26 21.49 -9.22 4.57
N CYS A 27 21.32 -10.42 4.03
CA CYS A 27 20.56 -10.61 2.79
C CYS A 27 19.08 -10.29 2.95
N LEU A 28 18.47 -10.67 4.07
CA LEU A 28 17.07 -10.35 4.34
C LEU A 28 16.84 -8.85 4.39
N LYS A 29 17.71 -8.14 5.12
CA LYS A 29 17.72 -6.69 5.22
C LYS A 29 17.91 -6.04 3.84
N SER A 30 18.87 -6.51 3.04
CA SER A 30 19.08 -5.99 1.68
C SER A 30 17.85 -6.17 0.78
N SER A 31 17.14 -7.31 0.88
CA SER A 31 15.88 -7.52 0.15
C SER A 31 14.80 -6.51 0.54
N LEU A 32 14.74 -6.14 1.83
CA LEU A 32 13.80 -5.13 2.33
C LEU A 32 14.23 -3.70 2.01
N ILE A 33 15.52 -3.40 1.89
CA ILE A 33 15.96 -2.02 1.55
C ILE A 33 15.90 -1.78 0.05
N ARG A 34 16.00 -2.81 -0.79
CA ARG A 34 15.96 -2.64 -2.25
C ARG A 34 14.69 -1.93 -2.74
N VAL A 35 13.57 -2.16 -2.05
CA VAL A 35 12.29 -1.52 -2.39
C VAL A 35 12.25 -0.02 -2.07
N THR A 36 13.22 0.52 -1.31
CA THR A 36 13.34 1.98 -1.08
C THR A 36 13.95 2.71 -2.28
N GLN A 37 14.72 2.01 -3.11
CA GLN A 37 15.32 2.56 -4.33
C GLN A 37 14.34 2.48 -5.50
N ASP A 38 13.53 1.43 -5.52
CA ASP A 38 12.50 1.22 -6.53
C ASP A 38 11.19 0.80 -5.84
N PRO A 39 10.27 1.76 -5.61
CA PRO A 39 8.97 1.50 -5.00
C PRO A 39 8.10 0.50 -5.80
N SER A 40 8.38 0.26 -7.08
CA SER A 40 7.64 -0.74 -7.88
C SER A 40 7.90 -2.18 -7.42
N LEU A 41 9.00 -2.41 -6.71
CA LEU A 41 9.37 -3.71 -6.14
C LEU A 41 8.60 -4.04 -4.86
N PHE A 42 7.72 -3.15 -4.39
CA PHE A 42 6.83 -3.46 -3.29
C PHE A 42 5.71 -4.42 -3.71
N PRO A 43 5.32 -5.36 -2.83
CA PRO A 43 6.00 -5.75 -1.59
C PRO A 43 7.26 -6.59 -1.86
N PRO A 44 8.27 -6.53 -0.97
CA PRO A 44 9.40 -7.45 -1.05
C PRO A 44 8.90 -8.89 -0.90
N THR A 45 9.27 -9.76 -1.84
CA THR A 45 8.78 -11.14 -1.90
C THR A 45 9.91 -12.16 -2.04
N CYS A 46 9.65 -13.38 -1.57
CA CYS A 46 10.44 -14.57 -1.86
C CYS A 46 9.47 -15.64 -2.37
N CYS A 47 9.72 -16.21 -3.55
CA CYS A 47 8.87 -17.26 -4.14
C CYS A 47 7.37 -16.91 -4.14
N LYS A 48 7.03 -15.63 -4.44
CA LYS A 48 5.67 -15.06 -4.42
C LYS A 48 5.03 -14.87 -3.03
N THR A 49 5.77 -15.15 -1.97
CA THR A 49 5.33 -14.91 -0.59
C THR A 49 5.93 -13.61 -0.08
N VAL A 50 5.11 -12.76 0.55
CA VAL A 50 5.57 -11.47 1.10
C VAL A 50 6.55 -11.70 2.23
N ILE A 51 7.67 -10.98 2.21
CA ILE A 51 8.64 -10.97 3.30
C ILE A 51 8.17 -9.95 4.34
N PRO A 52 7.75 -10.36 5.55
CA PRO A 52 7.27 -9.43 6.56
C PRO A 52 8.43 -8.59 7.13
N LEU A 53 8.25 -7.27 7.22
CA LEU A 53 9.23 -6.35 7.83
C LEU A 53 9.65 -6.79 9.23
N ARG A 54 8.72 -7.37 10.02
CA ARG A 54 8.99 -7.86 11.38
C ARG A 54 10.17 -8.83 11.47
N LEU A 55 10.48 -9.56 10.40
CA LEU A 55 11.58 -10.54 10.39
C LEU A 55 12.97 -9.89 10.38
N ALA A 56 13.08 -8.64 9.95
CA ALA A 56 14.36 -7.92 9.95
C ALA A 56 14.33 -6.63 10.77
N LYS A 57 13.16 -6.24 11.31
CA LYS A 57 12.94 -4.95 11.97
C LYS A 57 13.97 -4.66 13.06
N GLU A 58 14.28 -5.66 13.89
CA GLU A 58 15.25 -5.55 14.99
C GLU A 58 16.70 -5.35 14.52
N HIS A 59 16.98 -5.61 13.24
CA HIS A 59 18.31 -5.49 12.63
C HIS A 59 18.41 -4.28 11.67
N MET A 60 17.36 -3.46 11.60
CA MET A 60 17.31 -2.26 10.77
C MET A 60 17.50 -1.01 11.63
N ALA A 61 18.27 -0.06 11.11
CA ALA A 61 18.40 1.26 11.69
C ALA A 61 17.10 2.06 11.51
N GLU A 62 16.87 3.03 12.37
CA GLU A 62 15.68 3.89 12.33
C GLU A 62 15.50 4.58 10.96
N LYS A 63 16.60 5.09 10.39
CA LYS A 63 16.60 5.68 9.04
C LYS A 63 16.13 4.70 7.97
N GLU A 64 16.53 3.43 8.05
CA GLU A 64 16.14 2.41 7.06
C GLU A 64 14.66 2.04 7.19
N LEU A 65 14.13 2.00 8.41
CA LEU A 65 12.71 1.80 8.68
C LEU A 65 11.86 2.97 8.17
N TYR A 66 12.36 4.20 8.32
CA TYR A 66 11.73 5.40 7.81
C TYR A 66 11.63 5.38 6.28
N GLU A 67 12.75 5.13 5.58
CA GLU A 67 12.76 5.05 4.11
C GLU A 67 11.90 3.91 3.57
N TYR A 68 11.89 2.76 4.26
CA TYR A 68 10.98 1.65 3.94
C TYR A 68 9.51 2.07 4.06
N GLY A 69 9.16 2.80 5.12
CA GLY A 69 7.82 3.36 5.33
C GLY A 69 7.41 4.32 4.21
N LYS A 70 8.31 5.23 3.82
CA LYS A 70 8.09 6.19 2.74
C LYS A 70 7.84 5.50 1.40
N ALA A 71 8.71 4.56 1.02
CA ALA A 71 8.57 3.84 -0.24
C ALA A 71 7.33 2.92 -0.26
N LYS A 72 6.96 2.35 0.90
CA LYS A 72 5.68 1.65 1.05
C LYS A 72 4.49 2.59 0.81
N LEU A 73 4.51 3.79 1.39
CA LEU A 73 3.43 4.78 1.16
C LEU A 73 3.35 5.18 -0.31
N GLU A 74 4.48 5.43 -0.97
CA GLU A 74 4.55 5.76 -2.39
C GLU A 74 3.99 4.65 -3.28
N PHE A 75 4.32 3.39 -2.96
CA PHE A 75 3.70 2.24 -3.64
C PHE A 75 2.19 2.21 -3.42
N LEU A 76 1.71 2.43 -2.20
CA LEU A 76 0.28 2.38 -1.89
C LEU A 76 -0.51 3.52 -2.54
N THR A 77 0.08 4.72 -2.64
CA THR A 77 -0.56 5.87 -3.28
C THR A 77 -0.60 5.73 -4.79
N THR A 78 0.42 5.10 -5.39
CA THR A 78 0.51 4.87 -6.84
C THR A 78 -0.25 3.62 -7.29
N SER A 79 -0.18 2.53 -6.51
CA SER A 79 -0.81 1.23 -6.79
C SER A 79 -2.25 1.20 -6.30
N TRP A 80 -3.09 1.97 -6.98
CA TRP A 80 -4.51 2.05 -6.71
C TRP A 80 -5.13 0.66 -6.46
N THR A 81 -5.83 0.50 -5.33
CA THR A 81 -6.51 -0.76 -5.00
C THR A 81 -8.01 -0.51 -4.99
N ARG A 82 -8.71 -1.19 -5.89
CA ARG A 82 -10.17 -1.24 -5.89
C ARG A 82 -10.61 -2.46 -5.10
N CYS A 83 -11.81 -2.41 -4.54
CA CYS A 83 -12.41 -3.58 -3.93
C CYS A 83 -12.46 -4.75 -4.92
N SER A 84 -11.92 -5.90 -4.52
CA SER A 84 -11.93 -7.16 -5.28
C SER A 84 -13.34 -7.68 -5.56
N LYS A 85 -14.33 -7.30 -4.74
CA LYS A 85 -15.73 -7.68 -4.95
C LYS A 85 -16.26 -7.01 -6.23
N MET A 86 -16.63 -7.84 -7.21
CA MET A 86 -17.10 -7.40 -8.53
C MET A 86 -18.31 -6.45 -8.48
N THR A 87 -19.21 -6.65 -7.52
CA THR A 87 -20.37 -5.78 -7.34
C THR A 87 -20.06 -4.44 -6.66
N CYS A 88 -18.87 -4.28 -6.06
CA CYS A 88 -18.46 -3.06 -5.37
C CYS A 88 -17.46 -2.26 -6.21
N ARG A 89 -16.26 -2.81 -6.45
CA ARG A 89 -15.15 -2.16 -7.18
C ARG A 89 -14.83 -0.71 -6.77
N VAL A 90 -15.27 -0.28 -5.59
CA VAL A 90 -15.01 1.07 -5.05
C VAL A 90 -13.51 1.22 -4.78
N PRO A 91 -12.91 2.38 -5.12
CA PRO A 91 -11.53 2.69 -4.78
C PRO A 91 -11.31 2.68 -3.27
N ILE A 92 -10.26 2.01 -2.79
CA ILE A 92 -9.91 1.96 -1.36
C ILE A 92 -8.72 2.88 -1.11
N PRO A 93 -8.82 3.85 -0.19
CA PRO A 93 -7.73 4.79 0.07
C PRO A 93 -6.53 4.11 0.77
N PRO A 94 -5.28 4.56 0.51
CA PRO A 94 -4.06 4.02 1.10
C PRO A 94 -4.06 3.95 2.64
N ASN A 95 -4.72 4.90 3.31
CA ASN A 95 -4.85 4.93 4.77
C ASN A 95 -5.69 3.76 5.35
N ARG A 96 -6.40 3.00 4.50
CA ARG A 96 -7.12 1.78 4.87
C ARG A 96 -6.36 0.50 4.53
N VAL A 97 -5.08 0.63 4.19
CA VAL A 97 -4.20 -0.52 3.92
C VAL A 97 -3.44 -0.90 5.18
N THR A 98 -3.76 -2.07 5.74
CA THR A 98 -3.04 -2.67 6.86
C THR A 98 -2.26 -3.88 6.38
N ALA A 99 -0.94 -3.92 6.63
CA ALA A 99 -0.09 -5.07 6.27
C ALA A 99 -0.34 -5.65 4.85
N TYR A 100 -0.55 -4.77 3.85
CA TYR A 100 -0.85 -5.08 2.44
C TYR A 100 -2.30 -5.51 2.11
N HIS A 101 -3.22 -5.32 3.05
CA HIS A 101 -4.65 -5.57 2.86
C HIS A 101 -5.46 -4.29 2.97
N ALA A 102 -6.27 -4.02 1.98
CA ALA A 102 -7.18 -2.88 1.93
C ALA A 102 -8.57 -3.34 2.36
N ARG A 103 -9.13 -2.77 3.43
CA ARG A 103 -10.54 -3.01 3.80
C ARG A 103 -11.46 -2.02 3.10
N CYS A 104 -12.41 -2.54 2.33
CA CYS A 104 -13.46 -1.73 1.73
C CYS A 104 -14.44 -1.22 2.81
N LEU A 105 -14.71 0.08 2.84
CA LEU A 105 -15.70 0.66 3.76
C LEU A 105 -17.15 0.41 3.33
N CYS A 106 -17.40 0.24 2.04
CA CYS A 106 -18.75 0.01 1.54
C CYS A 106 -19.23 -1.43 1.80
N CYS A 107 -18.42 -2.44 1.48
CA CYS A 107 -18.83 -3.85 1.59
C CYS A 107 -18.05 -4.66 2.62
N GLY A 108 -17.08 -4.06 3.31
CA GLY A 108 -16.26 -4.74 4.31
C GLY A 108 -15.21 -5.70 3.75
N THR A 109 -15.25 -6.03 2.45
CA THR A 109 -14.33 -6.98 1.82
C THR A 109 -12.88 -6.51 1.94
N PHE A 110 -12.02 -7.42 2.34
CA PHE A 110 -10.57 -7.24 2.33
C PHE A 110 -10.01 -7.62 0.97
N THR A 111 -9.18 -6.73 0.43
CA THR A 111 -8.53 -6.90 -0.87
C THR A 111 -7.03 -6.83 -0.67
N CYS A 112 -6.30 -7.80 -1.23
CA CYS A 112 -4.85 -7.72 -1.25
C CYS A 112 -4.43 -6.56 -2.17
N VAL A 113 -3.63 -5.63 -1.67
CA VAL A 113 -3.15 -4.48 -2.47
C VAL A 113 -2.17 -4.89 -3.56
N TRP A 114 -1.54 -6.06 -3.40
CA TRP A 114 -0.58 -6.59 -4.35
C TRP A 114 -1.24 -7.41 -5.47
N CYS A 115 -1.89 -8.53 -5.14
CA CYS A 115 -2.52 -9.38 -6.16
C CYS A 115 -3.92 -8.91 -6.59
N LYS A 116 -4.46 -7.87 -5.95
CA LYS A 116 -5.81 -7.30 -6.19
C LYS A 116 -6.97 -8.29 -5.98
N ALA A 117 -6.69 -9.50 -5.49
CA ALA A 117 -7.68 -10.52 -5.19
C ALA A 117 -8.30 -10.31 -3.80
N ALA A 118 -9.42 -11.00 -3.56
CA ALA A 118 -10.02 -11.08 -2.23
C ALA A 118 -9.02 -11.74 -1.27
N SER A 119 -8.77 -11.09 -0.13
CA SER A 119 -7.91 -11.65 0.90
C SER A 119 -8.73 -12.02 2.12
N PRO A 120 -8.71 -13.30 2.57
CA PRO A 120 -9.23 -13.65 3.87
C PRO A 120 -8.20 -13.19 4.92
N LEU A 121 -8.37 -12.00 5.50
CA LEU A 121 -7.49 -11.58 6.58
C LEU A 121 -7.75 -12.47 7.80
N ARG A 122 -6.77 -13.35 8.12
CA ARG A 122 -6.64 -14.11 9.37
C ARG A 122 -5.61 -13.40 10.27
N ASN A 123 -5.89 -12.17 10.69
CA ASN A 123 -5.08 -11.50 11.71
C ASN A 123 -5.97 -11.12 12.91
N GLU A 124 -5.56 -11.57 14.10
CA GLU A 124 -6.26 -11.49 15.39
C GLU A 124 -6.42 -10.06 15.96
N TYR A 125 -6.10 -9.02 15.17
CA TYR A 125 -6.10 -7.62 15.60
C TYR A 125 -7.32 -6.79 15.14
N ASP A 126 -8.32 -7.40 14.51
CA ASP A 126 -9.55 -6.72 14.07
C ASP A 126 -10.70 -6.91 15.09
N LYS A 127 -10.50 -6.47 16.34
CA LYS A 127 -11.63 -6.02 17.17
C LYS A 127 -12.11 -4.67 16.60
N LYS A 128 -12.85 -4.70 15.49
CA LYS A 128 -13.56 -3.50 14.99
C LYS A 128 -14.93 -3.38 15.66
N PRO A 129 -15.43 -2.16 15.94
CA PRO A 129 -16.86 -1.94 15.84
C PRO A 129 -17.27 -2.11 14.37
N ALA A 130 -18.27 -2.94 14.15
CA ALA A 130 -18.88 -3.17 12.86
C ALA A 130 -19.59 -1.87 12.40
N LEU A 131 -19.01 -1.16 11.44
CA LEU A 131 -19.78 -0.17 10.69
C LEU A 131 -20.63 -0.93 9.67
N SER A 132 -21.90 -1.04 10.05
CA SER A 132 -23.03 -1.55 9.30
C SER A 132 -23.16 -0.84 7.95
N LYS A 133 -23.23 -1.65 6.89
CA LYS A 133 -23.98 -1.46 5.62
C LYS A 133 -24.40 -0.01 5.26
N LEU A 134 -23.45 0.91 5.11
CA LEU A 134 -23.72 2.20 4.47
C LEU A 134 -23.65 1.99 2.94
N PRO A 135 -24.66 2.43 2.16
CA PRO A 135 -24.60 2.39 0.71
C PRO A 135 -23.41 3.23 0.20
N CYS A 136 -22.71 2.74 -0.83
CA CYS A 136 -21.47 3.36 -1.32
C CYS A 136 -21.64 4.83 -1.73
N SER A 137 -22.86 5.27 -2.02
CA SER A 137 -23.25 6.64 -2.39
C SER A 137 -23.25 7.62 -1.20
N GLU A 138 -23.48 7.16 0.02
CA GLU A 138 -23.46 8.00 1.23
C GLU A 138 -22.04 8.13 1.80
N ILE A 139 -21.19 7.13 1.53
CA ILE A 139 -19.76 7.25 1.77
C ILE A 139 -19.19 8.11 0.64
N ASN A 140 -19.43 9.43 0.72
CA ASN A 140 -18.70 10.45 -0.02
C ASN A 140 -17.23 10.32 0.35
N LEU A 141 -16.55 9.35 -0.28
CA LEU A 141 -15.15 9.09 0.00
C LEU A 141 -14.35 10.35 -0.35
N GLY A 142 -14.85 11.23 -1.21
CA GLY A 142 -14.19 12.49 -1.48
C GLY A 142 -12.77 12.24 -1.97
N TRP A 143 -12.47 11.13 -2.64
CA TRP A 143 -11.14 10.86 -3.16
C TRP A 143 -11.23 10.70 -4.68
N GLN A 144 -10.43 11.47 -5.41
CA GLN A 144 -10.26 11.35 -6.86
C GLN A 144 -8.81 11.00 -7.19
N GLN A 145 -8.61 10.35 -8.33
CA GLN A 145 -7.28 10.05 -8.84
C GLN A 145 -6.85 11.15 -9.80
N CYS A 146 -5.67 11.74 -9.56
CA CYS A 146 -5.10 12.70 -10.49
C CYS A 146 -4.82 12.04 -11.85
N SER A 147 -5.27 12.66 -12.95
CA SER A 147 -5.07 12.11 -14.30
C SER A 147 -3.60 11.98 -14.68
N ASP A 148 -2.77 12.91 -14.19
CA ASP A 148 -1.39 13.10 -14.64
C ASP A 148 -0.40 12.29 -13.80
N CYS A 149 -0.48 12.38 -12.46
CA CYS A 149 0.44 11.66 -11.56
C CYS A 149 -0.15 10.40 -10.93
N LYS A 150 -1.42 10.07 -11.23
CA LYS A 150 -2.15 8.91 -10.70
C LYS A 150 -2.27 8.85 -9.17
N ALA A 151 -1.85 9.89 -8.45
CA ALA A 151 -1.96 10.00 -6.99
C ALA A 151 -3.41 10.24 -6.54
N LEU A 152 -3.74 9.78 -5.33
CA LEU A 152 -5.04 9.98 -4.70
C LEU A 152 -5.11 11.36 -4.03
N VAL A 153 -6.13 12.15 -4.36
CA VAL A 153 -6.37 13.50 -3.82
C VAL A 153 -7.76 13.59 -3.19
N GLU A 154 -7.86 14.27 -2.05
CA GLU A 154 -9.15 14.52 -1.39
C GLU A 154 -9.91 15.64 -2.13
N ARG A 155 -11.22 15.49 -2.31
CA ARG A 155 -12.16 16.48 -2.83
C ARG A 155 -12.52 17.39 -1.65
N THR A 156 -11.79 18.48 -1.50
CA THR A 156 -12.23 19.60 -0.65
C THR A 156 -13.16 20.51 -1.46
N SER A 157 -14.40 20.69 -0.99
CA SER A 157 -15.25 21.80 -1.41
C SER A 157 -14.73 23.07 -0.73
N GLY A 158 -13.85 23.79 -1.43
CA GLY A 158 -13.20 24.98 -0.92
C GLY A 158 -11.70 24.99 -1.22
N CYS A 159 -11.18 26.14 -1.63
CA CYS A 159 -9.78 26.32 -1.96
C CYS A 159 -8.93 26.19 -0.68
N SER A 160 -8.23 25.07 -0.51
CA SER A 160 -7.01 25.02 0.30
C SER A 160 -6.10 23.89 -0.17
N SER A 161 -4.86 24.28 -0.44
CA SER A 161 -3.78 23.49 -1.03
C SER A 161 -3.42 22.25 -0.20
N THR A 162 -3.34 21.07 -0.81
CA THR A 162 -2.38 19.94 -0.60
C THR A 162 -3.01 18.67 -1.20
N MET A 163 -2.40 17.82 -2.04
CA MET A 163 -1.00 17.48 -2.27
C MET A 163 -0.82 16.96 -3.71
N CYS A 164 -0.64 17.85 -4.68
CA CYS A 164 -0.12 17.53 -6.01
C CYS A 164 0.69 18.73 -6.50
N SER A 165 2.00 18.71 -6.24
CA SER A 165 2.93 19.83 -6.44
C SER A 165 3.23 20.20 -7.90
N ARG A 166 2.44 19.70 -8.87
CA ARG A 166 2.77 19.82 -10.29
C ARG A 166 1.72 20.51 -11.17
N THR A 167 0.44 20.60 -10.80
CA THR A 167 -0.55 21.35 -11.61
C THR A 167 -1.84 21.66 -10.83
N ARG A 168 -2.46 22.82 -11.08
CA ARG A 168 -3.80 23.18 -10.57
C ARG A 168 -4.88 22.43 -11.36
N PHE A 169 -5.69 21.60 -10.69
CA PHE A 169 -6.83 20.89 -11.29
C PHE A 169 -8.16 21.44 -10.74
N CYS A 170 -9.26 21.17 -11.45
CA CYS A 170 -10.61 21.45 -11.00
C CYS A 170 -11.13 20.28 -10.15
N ASN A 171 -11.68 20.58 -8.97
CA ASN A 171 -12.14 19.59 -7.99
C ASN A 171 -13.46 18.88 -8.37
N ASP A 172 -14.15 19.39 -9.39
CA ASP A 172 -15.38 18.78 -9.90
C ASP A 172 -15.10 17.77 -11.01
N CYS A 173 -14.23 18.14 -11.96
CA CYS A 173 -13.99 17.37 -13.18
C CYS A 173 -12.63 16.65 -13.20
N GLY A 174 -11.71 16.95 -12.29
CA GLY A 174 -10.36 16.39 -12.25
C GLY A 174 -9.43 16.81 -13.41
N ARG A 175 -9.90 17.66 -14.35
CA ARG A 175 -9.08 18.17 -15.48
C ARG A 175 -8.26 19.39 -15.04
N ARG A 176 -7.19 19.67 -15.79
CA ARG A 176 -6.37 20.88 -15.58
C ARG A 176 -7.27 22.12 -15.63
N ARG A 177 -7.06 23.04 -14.69
CA ARG A 177 -7.89 24.25 -14.55
C ARG A 177 -7.82 25.16 -15.79
N SER A 178 -6.79 25.01 -16.63
CA SER A 178 -6.68 25.71 -17.91
C SER A 178 -7.64 25.22 -19.01
N ILE A 179 -8.29 24.06 -18.84
CA ILE A 179 -9.10 23.41 -19.89
C ILE A 179 -10.49 22.95 -19.38
N CYS A 180 -10.79 23.11 -18.09
CA CYS A 180 -12.09 22.73 -17.53
C CYS A 180 -13.06 23.92 -17.59
N ARG A 181 -14.28 23.67 -18.10
CA ARG A 181 -15.41 24.63 -18.14
C ARG A 181 -16.44 24.42 -17.02
N CYS A 182 -16.07 23.72 -15.94
CA CYS A 182 -16.96 23.58 -14.79
C CYS A 182 -17.04 24.94 -14.07
N GLY A 183 -18.20 25.58 -14.18
CA GLY A 183 -18.45 26.95 -13.73
C GLY A 183 -18.81 27.95 -14.84
N MET A 184 -19.00 27.50 -16.08
CA MET A 184 -19.85 28.19 -17.08
C MET A 184 -21.22 27.53 -17.12
#